data_AF-A0A1I5TFY8-F1
#
_entry.id   AF-A0A1I5TFY8-F1
#
_cell.length_a   1.000
_cell.length_b   1.000
_cell.length_c   1.000
_cell.angle_alpha   90.00
_cell.angle_beta   90.00
_cell.angle_gamma   90.00
#
_symmetry.space_group_name_H-M   'P 1'
#
loop_
_entity.id
_entity.type
_entity.pdbx_description
1 polymer ?
#
loop_
_entity_poly.entity_id
_entity_poly.type
_entity_poly.pdbx_seq_one_letter_code
_entity_poly.pdbx_strand_id
1 'polypeptide(L)'
;MYSRFLHKKLFPLFVLALFVCKKSETQTISENIKWIRPVNEKSPAVWGIRNGIVFGLWPYDIENPVKEKEGGPRGLIRVGYEFKGHIDMINFIAVEPVVNGEMEFSEISPSRVDGKWGKLMWASDSSNSGRYYPAAISRGVITHPDARHPDVEQLSLYVFMEQFLNGAHPYLKISIRSDNPEELCFEILNEENSAPMQRCALTATMGNYSRLRLLYLKNKVIKAGELYNGFDGIDFIEKKIYPLNELLRDKNDDYIVLAETNESFASLSSWPQQEVYYARWSWRYRPFFKLTQYWKKEKLQADTSLSVRVNGRAKYWSGGSANKNVYIDIPGGVAFENFEMREKYYSGQKFYFGLTRKTPADIVPQVAGMNKP
;
A
#
# COMPACT_ATOMS: atom_id res chain seq x y z
N MET A 1 -33.96 89.35 6.87
CA MET A 1 -35.04 88.65 6.16
C MET A 1 -34.45 87.37 5.56
N TYR A 2 -34.86 86.15 5.84
CA TYR A 2 -35.95 85.61 6.65
C TYR A 2 -35.49 84.27 7.25
N SER A 3 -36.03 84.02 8.43
CA SER A 3 -35.84 82.96 9.40
C SER A 3 -35.59 81.52 8.93
N ARG A 4 -34.78 80.81 9.75
CA ARG A 4 -34.82 79.36 10.04
C ARG A 4 -36.26 78.90 10.34
N PHE A 5 -36.57 77.61 10.15
CA PHE A 5 -36.92 76.68 11.24
C PHE A 5 -37.43 75.30 10.73
N LEU A 6 -36.80 74.26 11.29
CA LEU A 6 -37.29 72.93 11.65
C LEU A 6 -38.17 72.11 10.69
N HIS A 7 -37.64 70.98 10.25
CA HIS A 7 -38.39 69.71 10.25
C HIS A 7 -37.50 68.56 10.76
N LYS A 8 -37.86 68.03 11.93
CA LYS A 8 -37.32 66.81 12.54
C LYS A 8 -37.68 65.62 11.65
N LYS A 9 -36.69 64.85 11.19
CA LYS A 9 -36.93 63.48 10.70
C LYS A 9 -36.35 62.49 11.71
N LEU A 10 -37.23 61.69 12.29
CA LEU A 10 -36.88 60.48 13.04
C LEU A 10 -36.08 59.55 12.13
N PHE A 11 -34.90 59.14 12.58
CA PHE A 11 -34.20 57.97 12.06
C PHE A 11 -34.74 56.72 12.76
N PRO A 12 -35.16 55.67 12.05
CA PRO A 12 -35.36 54.36 12.67
C PRO A 12 -33.98 53.73 12.90
N LEU A 13 -33.74 53.33 14.15
CA LEU A 13 -32.60 52.54 14.59
C LEU A 13 -32.69 51.15 13.93
N PHE A 14 -31.86 50.88 12.92
CA PHE A 14 -31.66 49.51 12.43
C PHE A 14 -30.75 48.77 13.41
N VAL A 15 -31.34 47.99 14.32
CA VAL A 15 -30.59 47.03 15.13
C VAL A 15 -30.26 45.85 14.21
N LEU A 16 -29.04 45.84 13.69
CA LEU A 16 -28.50 44.70 12.95
C LEU A 16 -28.15 43.60 13.97
N ALA A 17 -29.06 42.65 14.18
CA ALA A 17 -28.76 41.44 14.94
C ALA A 17 -27.77 40.59 14.14
N LEU A 18 -26.48 40.68 14.50
CA LEU A 18 -25.43 39.77 14.04
C LEU A 18 -25.70 38.38 14.62
N PHE A 19 -26.45 37.56 13.88
CA PHE A 19 -26.44 36.11 14.09
C PHE A 19 -25.06 35.60 13.70
N VAL A 20 -24.17 35.45 14.69
CA VAL A 20 -22.96 34.64 14.56
C VAL A 20 -23.42 33.20 14.44
N CYS A 21 -23.61 32.76 13.19
CA CYS A 21 -23.81 31.35 12.89
C CYS A 21 -22.48 30.64 13.16
N LYS A 22 -22.34 30.04 14.35
CA LYS A 22 -21.29 29.08 14.65
C LYS A 22 -21.41 27.97 13.61
N LYS A 23 -20.52 27.98 12.62
CA LYS A 23 -20.33 26.86 11.70
C LYS A 23 -19.78 25.70 12.54
N SER A 24 -20.69 24.86 13.01
CA SER A 24 -20.36 23.50 13.44
C SER A 24 -19.68 22.83 12.26
N GLU A 25 -18.37 22.59 12.35
CA GLU A 25 -17.64 21.67 11.48
C GLU A 25 -18.17 20.26 11.75
N THR A 26 -19.36 20.01 11.21
CA THR A 26 -19.96 18.69 11.18
C THR A 26 -19.40 18.03 9.94
N GLN A 27 -18.53 17.05 10.16
CA GLN A 27 -17.97 16.17 9.15
C GLN A 27 -19.04 15.77 8.12
N THR A 28 -18.90 16.29 6.90
CA THR A 28 -19.60 15.74 5.73
C THR A 28 -18.91 14.44 5.31
N ILE A 29 -19.15 13.36 6.08
CA ILE A 29 -19.02 11.99 5.59
C ILE A 29 -20.43 11.54 5.23
N SER A 30 -20.89 11.94 4.04
CA SER A 30 -22.09 11.38 3.41
C SER A 30 -22.14 11.76 1.92
N GLU A 31 -21.10 11.41 1.17
CA GLU A 31 -21.24 11.08 -0.24
C GLU A 31 -20.93 9.57 -0.34
N ASN A 32 -21.99 8.76 -0.50
CA ASN A 32 -22.02 7.28 -0.54
C ASN A 32 -20.63 6.62 -0.69
N ILE A 33 -20.20 5.83 0.29
CA ILE A 33 -18.99 5.01 0.19
C ILE A 33 -19.03 4.22 -1.13
N LYS A 34 -18.07 4.48 -2.02
CA LYS A 34 -18.03 3.85 -3.35
C LYS A 34 -16.96 2.77 -3.36
N TRP A 35 -17.35 1.57 -2.99
CA TRP A 35 -16.52 0.39 -3.15
C TRP A 35 -16.26 0.07 -4.64
N ILE A 36 -15.02 -0.27 -4.96
CA ILE A 36 -14.63 -0.89 -6.22
C ILE A 36 -14.71 -2.40 -5.98
N ARG A 37 -15.62 -3.08 -6.69
CA ARG A 37 -15.84 -4.52 -6.53
C ARG A 37 -16.21 -5.17 -7.87
N PRO A 38 -15.90 -6.47 -8.04
CA PRO A 38 -16.36 -7.27 -9.17
C PRO A 38 -17.88 -7.19 -9.36
N VAL A 39 -18.35 -7.01 -10.60
CA VAL A 39 -19.80 -6.90 -10.86
C VAL A 39 -20.48 -8.27 -10.95
N ASN A 40 -19.74 -9.28 -11.40
CA ASN A 40 -20.16 -10.68 -11.51
C ASN A 40 -18.94 -11.62 -11.38
N GLU A 41 -19.19 -12.93 -11.36
CA GLU A 41 -18.16 -13.97 -11.18
C GLU A 41 -17.05 -13.97 -12.26
N LYS A 42 -17.33 -13.45 -13.46
CA LYS A 42 -16.39 -13.35 -14.58
C LYS A 42 -15.62 -12.04 -14.63
N SER A 43 -15.93 -11.14 -13.70
CA SER A 43 -15.27 -9.83 -13.63
C SER A 43 -13.81 -10.00 -13.22
N PRO A 44 -12.94 -9.09 -13.65
CA PRO A 44 -11.57 -9.00 -13.16
C PRO A 44 -11.49 -9.02 -11.63
N ALA A 45 -10.51 -9.73 -11.10
CA ALA A 45 -10.23 -9.86 -9.67
C ALA A 45 -9.62 -8.57 -9.10
N VAL A 46 -10.44 -7.52 -8.95
CA VAL A 46 -10.04 -6.18 -8.49
C VAL A 46 -11.02 -5.66 -7.44
N TRP A 47 -10.50 -5.24 -6.29
CA TRP A 47 -11.25 -4.70 -5.17
C TRP A 47 -10.59 -3.42 -4.63
N GLY A 48 -11.36 -2.54 -4.03
CA GLY A 48 -10.82 -1.30 -3.48
C GLY A 48 -11.89 -0.32 -3.04
N ILE A 49 -11.48 0.92 -2.83
CA ILE A 49 -12.35 2.04 -2.49
C ILE A 49 -11.97 3.26 -3.33
N ARG A 50 -12.97 4.04 -3.77
CA ARG A 50 -12.71 5.28 -4.54
C ARG A 50 -11.92 6.27 -3.68
N ASN A 51 -10.99 7.00 -4.32
CA ASN A 51 -10.06 7.92 -3.70
C ASN A 51 -9.21 7.27 -2.61
N GLY A 52 -8.79 6.02 -2.82
CA GLY A 52 -8.08 5.21 -1.84
C GLY A 52 -7.42 3.98 -2.45
N ILE A 53 -7.09 3.01 -1.60
CA ILE A 53 -6.30 1.84 -1.97
C ILE A 53 -7.12 0.83 -2.78
N VAL A 54 -6.45 0.22 -3.75
CA VAL A 54 -6.98 -0.82 -4.63
C VAL A 54 -6.02 -1.98 -4.64
N PHE A 55 -6.56 -3.20 -4.71
CA PHE A 55 -5.75 -4.39 -4.96
C PHE A 55 -6.39 -5.32 -5.98
N GLY A 56 -5.59 -6.21 -6.55
CA GLY A 56 -6.08 -7.22 -7.47
C GLY A 56 -5.16 -8.43 -7.60
N LEU A 57 -5.65 -9.45 -8.30
CA LEU A 57 -4.96 -10.72 -8.49
C LEU A 57 -4.69 -11.00 -9.97
N TRP A 58 -3.59 -11.72 -10.23
CA TRP A 58 -3.31 -12.30 -11.54
C TRP A 58 -4.48 -13.17 -12.02
N PRO A 59 -4.85 -13.17 -13.31
CA PRO A 59 -4.13 -12.60 -14.46
C PRO A 59 -4.37 -11.12 -14.74
N TYR A 60 -5.24 -10.46 -13.98
CA TYR A 60 -5.71 -9.11 -14.32
C TYR A 60 -4.73 -8.02 -13.88
N ASP A 61 -4.67 -6.97 -14.69
CA ASP A 61 -4.11 -5.67 -14.31
C ASP A 61 -5.14 -4.89 -13.49
N ILE A 62 -4.69 -4.02 -12.58
CA ILE A 62 -5.59 -3.10 -11.85
C ILE A 62 -5.75 -1.75 -12.54
N GLU A 63 -4.79 -1.33 -13.41
CA GLU A 63 -4.90 -0.07 -14.15
C GLU A 63 -5.86 -0.19 -15.33
N ASN A 64 -5.82 -1.31 -16.06
CA ASN A 64 -6.75 -1.61 -17.15
C ASN A 64 -7.23 -3.07 -17.16
N PRO A 65 -8.15 -3.44 -16.24
CA PRO A 65 -8.55 -4.82 -16.02
C PRO A 65 -9.33 -5.48 -17.19
N VAL A 66 -9.78 -4.69 -18.18
CA VAL A 66 -10.61 -5.16 -19.32
C VAL A 66 -9.78 -5.43 -20.58
N LYS A 67 -8.54 -4.94 -20.66
CA LYS A 67 -7.64 -5.25 -21.78
C LYS A 67 -6.86 -6.53 -21.47
N GLU A 68 -6.72 -7.40 -22.47
CA GLU A 68 -6.02 -8.71 -22.43
C GLU A 68 -4.49 -8.59 -22.23
N LYS A 69 -4.03 -7.68 -21.38
CA LYS A 69 -2.63 -7.62 -20.98
C LYS A 69 -2.48 -8.35 -19.65
N GLU A 70 -1.54 -9.29 -19.60
CA GLU A 70 -1.13 -9.96 -18.37
C GLU A 70 -0.76 -8.89 -17.34
N GLY A 71 -1.49 -8.84 -16.22
CA GLY A 71 -1.36 -7.80 -15.19
C GLY A 71 -0.10 -7.89 -14.34
N GLY A 72 1.03 -8.30 -14.92
CA GLY A 72 2.31 -8.53 -14.25
C GLY A 72 2.55 -9.99 -13.80
N PRO A 73 3.58 -10.25 -12.97
CA PRO A 73 3.98 -11.59 -12.56
C PRO A 73 2.92 -12.31 -11.71
N ARG A 74 2.74 -13.62 -11.92
CA ARG A 74 1.88 -14.46 -11.08
C ARG A 74 2.44 -14.56 -9.64
N GLY A 75 1.59 -14.88 -8.68
CA GLY A 75 2.02 -15.08 -7.29
C GLY A 75 2.26 -13.79 -6.51
N LEU A 76 1.76 -12.67 -7.01
CA LEU A 76 1.85 -11.37 -6.35
C LEU A 76 0.46 -10.75 -6.24
N ILE A 77 0.19 -10.02 -5.16
CA ILE A 77 -1.01 -9.20 -5.05
C ILE A 77 -0.66 -7.81 -5.59
N ARG A 78 -1.43 -7.34 -6.56
CA ARG A 78 -1.27 -6.01 -7.16
C ARG A 78 -1.82 -4.99 -6.19
N VAL A 79 -1.12 -3.89 -5.92
CA VAL A 79 -1.61 -2.80 -5.07
C VAL A 79 -1.41 -1.45 -5.74
N GLY A 80 -2.46 -0.64 -5.74
CA GLY A 80 -2.47 0.67 -6.34
C GLY A 80 -3.34 1.65 -5.57
N TYR A 81 -3.46 2.85 -6.14
CA TYR A 81 -4.28 3.92 -5.58
C TYR A 81 -5.26 4.43 -6.64
N GLU A 82 -6.54 4.46 -6.32
CA GLU A 82 -7.56 5.09 -7.16
C GLU A 82 -7.72 6.55 -6.79
N PHE A 83 -7.70 7.43 -7.79
CA PHE A 83 -7.98 8.84 -7.60
C PHE A 83 -8.73 9.41 -8.81
N LYS A 84 -9.91 9.99 -8.54
CA LYS A 84 -10.75 10.64 -9.56
C LYS A 84 -11.05 9.78 -10.80
N GLY A 85 -11.30 8.47 -10.61
CA GLY A 85 -11.64 7.56 -11.70
C GLY A 85 -10.46 6.83 -12.33
N HIS A 86 -9.22 7.13 -11.92
CA HIS A 86 -8.00 6.53 -12.44
C HIS A 86 -7.32 5.70 -11.36
N ILE A 87 -6.85 4.49 -11.73
CA ILE A 87 -6.07 3.62 -10.85
C ILE A 87 -4.63 3.63 -11.35
N ASP A 88 -3.69 3.94 -10.45
CA ASP A 88 -2.27 3.77 -10.70
C ASP A 88 -1.74 2.59 -9.86
N MET A 89 -1.05 1.64 -10.50
CA MET A 89 -0.33 0.56 -9.83
C MET A 89 0.92 1.11 -9.17
N ILE A 90 1.14 0.78 -7.89
CA ILE A 90 2.26 1.32 -7.11
C ILE A 90 3.20 0.20 -6.64
N ASN A 91 2.65 -0.92 -6.17
CA ASN A 91 3.42 -2.01 -5.58
C ASN A 91 2.85 -3.37 -5.97
N PHE A 92 3.65 -4.40 -5.71
CA PHE A 92 3.16 -5.75 -5.51
C PHE A 92 3.39 -6.17 -4.06
N ILE A 93 2.55 -7.07 -3.54
CA ILE A 93 2.76 -7.75 -2.26
C ILE A 93 3.10 -9.21 -2.52
N ALA A 94 4.28 -9.64 -2.08
CA ALA A 94 4.70 -11.03 -2.09
C ALA A 94 4.42 -11.69 -0.72
N VAL A 95 4.11 -12.99 -0.73
CA VAL A 95 3.96 -13.82 0.46
C VAL A 95 5.21 -14.68 0.62
N GLU A 96 5.88 -14.56 1.77
CA GLU A 96 7.19 -15.15 2.02
C GLU A 96 7.18 -16.03 3.29
N PRO A 97 6.71 -17.30 3.19
CA PRO A 97 6.76 -18.22 4.32
C PRO A 97 8.17 -18.76 4.55
N VAL A 98 8.51 -18.99 5.82
CA VAL A 98 9.71 -19.69 6.27
C VAL A 98 9.29 -20.93 7.05
N VAL A 99 9.73 -22.09 6.60
CA VAL A 99 9.52 -23.38 7.28
C VAL A 99 10.88 -24.03 7.47
N ASN A 100 11.22 -24.44 8.69
CA ASN A 100 12.50 -25.07 9.02
C ASN A 100 13.73 -24.29 8.53
N GLY A 101 13.68 -22.95 8.56
CA GLY A 101 14.75 -22.08 8.07
C GLY A 101 14.76 -21.87 6.54
N GLU A 102 13.96 -22.61 5.78
CA GLU A 102 13.84 -22.46 4.32
C GLU A 102 12.76 -21.45 3.96
N MET A 103 13.18 -20.39 3.25
CA MET A 103 12.31 -19.34 2.76
C MET A 103 11.85 -19.65 1.34
N GLU A 104 10.56 -19.46 1.09
CA GLU A 104 10.00 -19.41 -0.26
C GLU A 104 9.35 -18.05 -0.53
N PHE A 105 9.11 -17.79 -1.82
CA PHE A 105 8.55 -16.55 -2.31
C PHE A 105 7.39 -16.84 -3.25
N SER A 106 6.24 -16.24 -3.01
CA SER A 106 5.05 -16.49 -3.83
C SER A 106 5.25 -16.15 -5.30
N GLU A 107 6.15 -15.22 -5.66
CA GLU A 107 6.45 -14.80 -7.04
C GLU A 107 7.29 -15.80 -7.84
N ILE A 108 8.33 -16.40 -7.23
CA ILE A 108 9.33 -17.19 -7.96
C ILE A 108 9.25 -18.69 -7.65
N SER A 109 8.58 -19.07 -6.57
CA SER A 109 8.38 -20.48 -6.26
C SER A 109 7.46 -21.10 -7.31
N PRO A 110 7.82 -22.24 -7.92
CA PRO A 110 7.05 -22.79 -9.02
C PRO A 110 5.69 -23.30 -8.53
N SER A 111 4.66 -23.07 -9.35
CA SER A 111 3.34 -23.67 -9.17
C SER A 111 3.43 -25.18 -9.33
N ARG A 112 2.69 -25.92 -8.49
CA ARG A 112 2.61 -27.39 -8.63
C ARG A 112 1.67 -27.79 -9.76
N VAL A 113 0.82 -26.88 -10.22
CA VAL A 113 -0.15 -27.11 -11.30
C VAL A 113 0.53 -27.12 -12.68
N ASP A 114 1.44 -26.17 -12.94
CA ASP A 114 2.03 -26.01 -14.28
C ASP A 114 3.56 -25.83 -14.30
N GLY A 115 4.23 -25.86 -13.15
CA GLY A 115 5.68 -25.71 -13.04
C GLY A 115 6.22 -24.31 -13.33
N LYS A 116 5.38 -23.33 -13.72
CA LYS A 116 5.82 -21.96 -13.96
C LYS A 116 6.03 -21.21 -12.64
N TRP A 117 6.87 -20.18 -12.66
CA TRP A 117 7.06 -19.30 -11.50
C TRP A 117 5.75 -18.63 -11.08
N GLY A 118 5.60 -18.43 -9.78
CA GLY A 118 4.46 -17.78 -9.18
C GLY A 118 3.41 -18.77 -8.72
N LYS A 119 2.97 -18.66 -7.47
CA LYS A 119 1.83 -19.42 -6.94
C LYS A 119 0.51 -18.87 -7.49
N LEU A 120 -0.43 -19.75 -7.81
CA LEU A 120 -1.79 -19.36 -8.13
C LEU A 120 -2.46 -18.83 -6.86
N MET A 121 -3.18 -17.72 -7.00
CA MET A 121 -3.98 -17.09 -5.94
C MET A 121 -5.40 -16.89 -6.44
N TRP A 122 -6.39 -17.05 -5.56
CA TRP A 122 -7.80 -16.86 -5.90
C TRP A 122 -8.61 -16.37 -4.71
N ALA A 123 -9.73 -15.72 -4.97
CA ALA A 123 -10.54 -15.07 -3.96
C ALA A 123 -11.78 -15.89 -3.55
N SER A 124 -12.28 -15.65 -2.34
CA SER A 124 -13.52 -16.22 -1.81
C SER A 124 -14.19 -15.25 -0.84
N ASP A 125 -15.52 -15.27 -0.79
CA ASP A 125 -16.30 -14.51 0.20
C ASP A 125 -16.33 -15.20 1.57
N SER A 126 -15.79 -16.41 1.68
CA SER A 126 -15.78 -17.21 2.92
C SER A 126 -14.40 -17.79 3.22
N SER A 127 -14.21 -18.27 4.44
CA SER A 127 -12.98 -18.96 4.86
C SER A 127 -12.83 -20.36 4.25
N ASN A 128 -13.72 -20.77 3.34
CA ASN A 128 -13.56 -21.98 2.57
C ASN A 128 -12.82 -21.68 1.27
N SER A 129 -11.74 -22.42 1.01
CA SER A 129 -10.85 -22.22 -0.13
C SER A 129 -11.58 -22.35 -1.46
N GLY A 130 -12.56 -23.24 -1.58
CA GLY A 130 -13.14 -23.60 -2.87
C GLY A 130 -12.06 -24.11 -3.85
N ARG A 131 -12.27 -23.86 -5.15
CA ARG A 131 -11.33 -24.21 -6.22
C ARG A 131 -10.73 -22.96 -6.83
N TYR A 132 -9.51 -23.08 -7.35
CA TYR A 132 -8.87 -22.02 -8.12
C TYR A 132 -9.77 -21.56 -9.29
N TYR A 133 -9.92 -20.25 -9.43
CA TYR A 133 -10.50 -19.61 -10.59
C TYR A 133 -9.75 -18.30 -10.88
N PRO A 134 -9.44 -17.97 -12.14
CA PRO A 134 -8.64 -16.79 -12.47
C PRO A 134 -9.42 -15.48 -12.25
N ALA A 135 -10.72 -15.45 -12.56
CA ALA A 135 -11.57 -14.28 -12.33
C ALA A 135 -11.94 -14.13 -10.85
N ALA A 136 -12.61 -13.01 -10.53
CA ALA A 136 -12.89 -12.65 -9.16
C ALA A 136 -13.59 -13.75 -8.35
N ILE A 137 -14.66 -14.36 -8.89
CA ILE A 137 -15.68 -15.25 -8.26
C ILE A 137 -16.31 -14.75 -6.94
N SER A 138 -15.62 -13.88 -6.23
CA SER A 138 -15.93 -13.23 -4.96
C SER A 138 -16.15 -11.76 -5.23
N ARG A 139 -17.24 -11.22 -4.69
CA ARG A 139 -17.47 -9.77 -4.70
C ARG A 139 -16.84 -9.08 -3.49
N GLY A 140 -16.48 -9.85 -2.47
CA GLY A 140 -16.13 -9.40 -1.14
C GLY A 140 -17.39 -9.07 -0.32
N VAL A 141 -17.27 -9.30 0.98
CA VAL A 141 -18.33 -9.10 1.97
C VAL A 141 -18.19 -7.71 2.60
N ILE A 142 -19.28 -6.95 2.60
CA ILE A 142 -19.38 -5.69 3.35
C ILE A 142 -19.93 -5.99 4.74
N THR A 143 -19.26 -5.48 5.77
CA THR A 143 -19.64 -5.60 7.18
C THR A 143 -19.54 -4.26 7.88
N HIS A 144 -20.09 -4.14 9.09
CA HIS A 144 -20.00 -2.96 9.94
C HIS A 144 -19.23 -3.35 11.23
N PRO A 145 -17.88 -3.28 11.21
CA PRO A 145 -17.06 -3.88 12.26
C PRO A 145 -17.06 -3.11 13.59
N ASP A 146 -17.51 -1.85 13.60
CA ASP A 146 -17.55 -1.02 14.81
C ASP A 146 -18.99 -0.71 15.21
N ALA A 147 -19.47 -1.35 16.28
CA ALA A 147 -20.83 -1.15 16.77
C ALA A 147 -21.10 0.30 17.24
N ARG A 148 -20.06 1.08 17.56
CA ARG A 148 -20.19 2.50 17.94
C ARG A 148 -20.19 3.44 16.75
N HIS A 149 -19.70 2.98 15.60
CA HIS A 149 -19.65 3.71 14.35
C HIS A 149 -20.27 2.87 13.23
N PRO A 150 -21.61 2.66 13.25
CA PRO A 150 -22.30 1.79 12.30
C PRO A 150 -22.24 2.29 10.85
N ASP A 151 -21.88 3.55 10.62
CA ASP A 151 -21.59 4.14 9.31
C ASP A 151 -20.25 3.67 8.71
N VAL A 152 -19.37 3.11 9.54
CA VAL A 152 -18.10 2.54 9.06
C VAL A 152 -18.36 1.17 8.47
N GLU A 153 -18.08 1.05 7.17
CA GLU A 153 -18.15 -0.18 6.41
C GLU A 153 -16.75 -0.78 6.25
N GLN A 154 -16.69 -2.11 6.19
CA GLN A 154 -15.48 -2.84 5.87
C GLN A 154 -15.74 -3.84 4.75
N LEU A 155 -15.02 -3.69 3.65
CA LEU A 155 -14.91 -4.70 2.60
C LEU A 155 -13.88 -5.73 3.01
N SER A 156 -14.23 -7.01 2.96
CA SER A 156 -13.30 -8.11 3.22
C SER A 156 -13.53 -9.31 2.30
N LEU A 157 -12.45 -10.04 2.02
CA LEU A 157 -12.46 -11.32 1.31
C LEU A 157 -11.26 -12.15 1.73
N TYR A 158 -11.31 -13.43 1.40
CA TYR A 158 -10.20 -14.34 1.56
C TYR A 158 -9.45 -14.49 0.24
N VAL A 159 -8.12 -14.56 0.32
CA VAL A 159 -7.23 -14.90 -0.79
C VAL A 159 -6.48 -16.16 -0.43
N PHE A 160 -6.83 -17.23 -1.12
CA PHE A 160 -6.17 -18.53 -1.03
C PHE A 160 -5.04 -18.62 -2.05
N MET A 161 -4.08 -19.51 -1.78
CA MET A 161 -2.98 -19.75 -2.69
C MET A 161 -2.51 -21.20 -2.63
N GLU A 162 -1.78 -21.64 -3.65
CA GLU A 162 -1.17 -22.96 -3.65
C GLU A 162 -0.21 -23.18 -2.48
N GLN A 163 -0.15 -24.42 -1.99
CA GLN A 163 0.88 -24.84 -1.05
C GLN A 163 2.30 -24.65 -1.66
N PHE A 164 3.19 -24.14 -0.83
CA PHE A 164 4.61 -23.99 -1.12
C PHE A 164 5.34 -25.34 -1.14
N LEU A 165 6.56 -25.37 -1.68
CA LEU A 165 7.34 -26.61 -1.73
C LEU A 165 7.83 -27.07 -0.35
N ASN A 166 8.15 -26.12 0.52
CA ASN A 166 8.51 -26.27 1.93
C ASN A 166 7.32 -26.63 2.82
N GLY A 167 6.13 -26.83 2.24
CA GLY A 167 4.92 -27.27 2.91
C GLY A 167 4.07 -26.16 3.54
N ALA A 168 4.54 -24.91 3.54
CA ALA A 168 3.71 -23.79 4.00
C ALA A 168 2.44 -23.67 3.14
N HIS A 169 1.30 -23.44 3.77
CA HIS A 169 0.03 -23.23 3.09
C HIS A 169 -0.73 -22.06 3.72
N PRO A 170 -0.19 -20.84 3.61
CA PRO A 170 -0.87 -19.66 4.11
C PRO A 170 -2.05 -19.28 3.23
N TYR A 171 -3.04 -18.63 3.83
CA TYR A 171 -4.06 -17.87 3.11
C TYR A 171 -4.29 -16.55 3.85
N LEU A 172 -4.87 -15.57 3.17
CA LEU A 172 -5.03 -14.22 3.70
C LEU A 172 -6.51 -13.89 3.82
N LYS A 173 -6.88 -13.15 4.86
CA LYS A 173 -8.07 -12.31 4.81
C LYS A 173 -7.62 -10.87 4.59
N ILE A 174 -8.08 -10.27 3.51
CA ILE A 174 -7.75 -8.90 3.13
C ILE A 174 -8.97 -8.02 3.40
N SER A 175 -8.77 -6.87 4.03
CA SER A 175 -9.86 -5.93 4.25
C SER A 175 -9.47 -4.46 4.14
N ILE A 176 -10.45 -3.62 3.78
CA ILE A 176 -10.36 -2.16 3.73
C ILE A 176 -11.51 -1.60 4.55
N ARG A 177 -11.23 -0.63 5.44
CA ARG A 177 -12.26 0.11 6.17
C ARG A 177 -12.56 1.45 5.51
N SER A 178 -13.81 1.88 5.50
CA SER A 178 -14.21 3.14 4.87
C SER A 178 -13.68 4.38 5.59
N ASP A 179 -13.38 4.27 6.89
CA ASP A 179 -12.75 5.32 7.71
C ASP A 179 -11.21 5.35 7.59
N ASN A 180 -10.63 4.34 6.93
CA ASN A 180 -9.22 4.33 6.55
C ASN A 180 -9.04 3.83 5.11
N PRO A 181 -9.52 4.60 4.10
CA PRO A 181 -9.63 4.14 2.72
C PRO A 181 -8.27 3.93 2.03
N GLU A 182 -7.17 4.33 2.65
CA GLU A 182 -5.81 4.30 2.11
C GLU A 182 -4.99 3.10 2.62
N GLU A 183 -5.63 2.17 3.34
CA GLU A 183 -4.98 1.06 4.07
C GLU A 183 -5.62 -0.30 3.76
N LEU A 184 -4.77 -1.29 3.49
CA LEU A 184 -5.12 -2.71 3.44
C LEU A 184 -4.72 -3.36 4.76
N CYS A 185 -5.66 -4.03 5.42
CA CYS A 185 -5.36 -5.00 6.45
C CYS A 185 -5.16 -6.37 5.81
N PHE A 186 -4.03 -7.00 6.11
CA PHE A 186 -3.76 -8.39 5.82
C PHE A 186 -3.75 -9.19 7.12
N GLU A 187 -4.70 -10.10 7.27
CA GLU A 187 -4.70 -11.10 8.32
C GLU A 187 -4.17 -12.41 7.74
N ILE A 188 -3.07 -12.92 8.30
CA ILE A 188 -2.37 -14.10 7.76
C ILE A 188 -2.81 -15.33 8.53
N LEU A 189 -3.41 -16.28 7.82
CA LEU A 189 -3.88 -17.57 8.34
C LEU A 189 -3.15 -18.72 7.65
N ASN A 190 -3.44 -19.94 8.06
CA ASN A 190 -2.87 -21.15 7.47
C ASN A 190 -3.93 -22.24 7.38
N GLU A 191 -3.86 -23.01 6.31
CA GLU A 191 -4.66 -24.23 6.16
C GLU A 191 -4.23 -25.28 7.20
N GLU A 192 -5.13 -26.21 7.53
CA GLU A 192 -4.86 -27.29 8.49
C GLU A 192 -3.68 -28.16 8.07
N ASN A 193 -3.45 -28.31 6.77
CA ASN A 193 -2.34 -29.08 6.20
C ASN A 193 -1.05 -28.26 6.00
N SER A 194 -0.98 -27.01 6.48
CA SER A 194 0.24 -26.20 6.41
C SER A 194 1.31 -26.77 7.33
N ALA A 195 2.55 -26.84 6.83
CA ALA A 195 3.70 -27.03 7.71
C ALA A 195 3.81 -25.85 8.70
N PRO A 196 4.34 -26.08 9.92
CA PRO A 196 4.52 -25.02 10.91
C PRO A 196 5.46 -23.93 10.38
N MET A 197 4.90 -22.73 10.16
CA MET A 197 5.68 -21.58 9.71
C MET A 197 6.39 -20.92 10.88
N GLN A 198 7.67 -20.62 10.72
CA GLN A 198 8.45 -19.79 11.66
C GLN A 198 8.15 -18.31 11.45
N ARG A 199 7.88 -17.93 10.19
CA ARG A 199 7.54 -16.57 9.73
C ARG A 199 6.71 -16.69 8.45
N CYS A 200 5.79 -15.75 8.24
CA CYS A 200 5.19 -15.51 6.93
C CYS A 200 5.12 -13.99 6.74
N ALA A 201 6.07 -13.42 6.00
CA ALA A 201 6.09 -11.99 5.75
C ALA A 201 5.29 -11.62 4.51
N LEU A 202 4.80 -10.38 4.53
CA LEU A 202 4.20 -9.74 3.37
C LEU A 202 5.12 -8.61 2.94
N THR A 203 5.66 -8.73 1.74
CA THR A 203 6.71 -7.83 1.25
C THR A 203 6.13 -6.91 0.19
N ALA A 204 6.12 -5.59 0.45
CA ALA A 204 5.83 -4.62 -0.59
C ALA A 204 7.06 -4.49 -1.49
N THR A 205 6.98 -5.03 -2.70
CA THR A 205 8.04 -4.96 -3.72
C THR A 205 7.78 -3.77 -4.65
N MET A 206 8.75 -3.47 -5.53
CA MET A 206 8.69 -2.32 -6.43
C MET A 206 8.62 -0.95 -5.74
N GLY A 207 9.16 -0.81 -4.54
CA GLY A 207 9.39 0.50 -3.90
C GLY A 207 10.22 1.45 -4.77
N ASN A 208 11.05 0.90 -5.67
CA ASN A 208 11.83 1.67 -6.63
C ASN A 208 10.95 2.39 -7.67
N TYR A 209 9.75 1.91 -7.96
CA TYR A 209 8.80 2.57 -8.86
C TYR A 209 8.41 3.95 -8.32
N SER A 210 8.14 4.03 -7.01
CA SER A 210 7.93 5.28 -6.28
C SER A 210 9.22 5.97 -5.87
N ARG A 211 10.38 5.45 -6.28
CA ARG A 211 11.72 5.89 -5.87
C ARG A 211 11.80 6.15 -4.37
N LEU A 212 11.36 5.16 -3.57
CA LEU A 212 11.44 5.23 -2.11
C LEU A 212 12.90 5.36 -1.68
N ARG A 213 13.23 6.45 -0.99
CA ARG A 213 14.61 6.74 -0.56
C ARG A 213 14.75 7.15 0.88
N LEU A 214 13.65 7.44 1.56
CA LEU A 214 13.61 7.78 2.97
C LEU A 214 12.82 6.70 3.71
N LEU A 215 13.39 6.15 4.77
CA LEU A 215 12.70 5.29 5.72
C LEU A 215 12.69 5.99 7.08
N TYR A 216 11.51 6.27 7.62
CA TYR A 216 11.34 7.00 8.86
C TYR A 216 11.25 6.05 10.05
N LEU A 217 12.10 6.28 11.03
CA LEU A 217 12.19 5.56 12.30
C LEU A 217 12.11 6.56 13.45
N LYS A 218 11.92 6.07 14.69
CA LYS A 218 11.62 6.88 15.87
C LYS A 218 12.50 8.13 16.06
N ASN A 219 13.79 8.01 15.78
CA ASN A 219 14.78 9.07 16.05
C ASN A 219 15.66 9.39 14.83
N LYS A 220 15.37 8.83 13.65
CA LYS A 220 16.23 8.95 12.48
C LYS A 220 15.49 8.68 11.18
N VAL A 221 16.03 9.21 10.10
CA VAL A 221 15.62 8.89 8.74
C VAL A 221 16.78 8.18 8.07
N ILE A 222 16.53 6.96 7.57
CA ILE A 222 17.52 6.23 6.78
C ILE A 222 17.37 6.64 5.33
N LYS A 223 18.47 7.03 4.71
CA LYS A 223 18.51 7.38 3.28
C LYS A 223 19.06 6.21 2.47
N ALA A 224 18.36 5.79 1.42
CA ALA A 224 18.77 4.67 0.58
C ALA A 224 20.17 4.90 -0.04
N GLY A 225 20.44 6.12 -0.52
CA GLY A 225 21.74 6.48 -1.11
C GLY A 225 22.91 6.44 -0.13
N GLU A 226 22.67 6.76 1.16
CA GLU A 226 23.69 6.63 2.21
C GLU A 226 23.86 5.16 2.62
N LEU A 227 22.74 4.45 2.82
CA LEU A 227 22.75 3.06 3.24
C LEU A 227 23.47 2.17 2.23
N TYR A 228 23.20 2.35 0.93
CA TYR A 228 23.81 1.55 -0.14
C TYR A 228 24.79 2.35 -1.00
N ASN A 229 25.50 3.29 -0.38
CA ASN A 229 26.53 4.07 -1.07
C ASN A 229 27.52 3.15 -1.80
N GLY A 230 27.83 3.49 -3.05
CA GLY A 230 28.72 2.72 -3.92
C GLY A 230 28.11 1.48 -4.59
N PHE A 231 26.83 1.17 -4.35
CA PHE A 231 26.17 0.04 -5.02
C PHE A 231 25.65 0.44 -6.41
N ASP A 232 26.15 -0.23 -7.44
CA ASP A 232 25.75 -0.08 -8.86
C ASP A 232 25.36 -1.43 -9.51
N GLY A 233 25.21 -2.47 -8.68
CA GLY A 233 24.88 -3.82 -9.11
C GLY A 233 23.44 -3.99 -9.61
N ILE A 234 23.17 -5.20 -10.10
CA ILE A 234 21.87 -5.59 -10.67
C ILE A 234 20.99 -6.35 -9.67
N ASP A 235 21.63 -6.90 -8.64
CA ASP A 235 21.01 -7.70 -7.60
C ASP A 235 20.34 -6.80 -6.54
N PHE A 236 19.67 -7.44 -5.59
CA PHE A 236 19.22 -6.76 -4.38
C PHE A 236 20.34 -6.71 -3.36
N ILE A 237 20.55 -5.55 -2.75
CA ILE A 237 21.50 -5.38 -1.65
C ILE A 237 20.75 -5.20 -0.33
N GLU A 238 21.09 -6.01 0.67
CA GLU A 238 20.56 -5.87 2.02
C GLU A 238 21.70 -5.55 2.99
N LYS A 239 21.41 -4.75 4.02
CA LYS A 239 22.41 -4.38 5.04
C LYS A 239 21.92 -4.47 6.48
N LYS A 240 20.71 -3.98 6.78
CA LYS A 240 20.30 -3.77 8.16
C LYS A 240 18.82 -4.10 8.38
N ILE A 241 18.55 -4.75 9.52
CA ILE A 241 17.23 -4.97 10.09
C ILE A 241 17.02 -3.92 11.19
N TYR A 242 15.81 -3.36 11.27
CA TYR A 242 15.44 -2.36 12.26
C TYR A 242 14.47 -2.98 13.28
N PRO A 243 14.89 -3.15 14.55
CA PRO A 243 14.07 -3.80 15.58
C PRO A 243 12.93 -2.92 16.09
N LEU A 244 11.99 -3.55 16.81
CA LEU A 244 10.81 -2.94 17.42
C LEU A 244 11.03 -1.60 18.12
N ASN A 245 12.11 -1.48 18.89
CA ASN A 245 12.43 -0.29 19.68
C ASN A 245 12.88 0.92 18.83
N GLU A 246 13.17 0.71 17.55
CA GLU A 246 13.48 1.77 16.58
C GLU A 246 12.23 2.25 15.81
N LEU A 247 11.08 1.57 15.92
CA LEU A 247 9.87 1.91 15.16
C LEU A 247 9.14 3.13 15.71
N LEU A 248 8.44 3.84 14.83
CA LEU A 248 7.59 4.98 15.21
C LEU A 248 6.29 4.51 15.87
N ARG A 249 5.60 5.46 16.50
CA ARG A 249 4.26 5.28 17.05
C ARG A 249 3.28 6.20 16.35
N ASP A 250 2.17 5.66 15.87
CA ASP A 250 1.09 6.47 15.34
C ASP A 250 0.25 7.11 16.46
N LYS A 251 -0.86 7.79 16.08
CA LYS A 251 -1.76 8.44 17.03
C LYS A 251 -2.48 7.48 18.00
N ASN A 252 -2.55 6.19 17.67
CA ASN A 252 -3.16 5.14 18.48
C ASN A 252 -2.11 4.40 19.34
N ASP A 253 -0.85 4.84 19.32
CA ASP A 253 0.30 4.14 19.91
C ASP A 253 0.60 2.78 19.24
N ASP A 254 0.12 2.57 18.01
CA ASP A 254 0.47 1.41 17.20
C ASP A 254 1.85 1.60 16.55
N TYR A 255 2.53 0.48 16.26
CA TYR A 255 3.82 0.54 15.59
C TYR A 255 3.63 0.88 14.12
N ILE A 256 4.42 1.83 13.62
CA ILE A 256 4.38 2.24 12.22
C ILE A 256 5.79 2.49 11.70
N VAL A 257 5.99 2.22 10.41
CA VAL A 257 7.16 2.65 9.66
C VAL A 257 6.71 3.23 8.33
N LEU A 258 7.34 4.34 7.93
CA LEU A 258 6.97 5.09 6.74
C LEU A 258 8.13 5.08 5.75
N ALA A 259 7.81 4.98 4.46
CA ALA A 259 8.76 5.17 3.38
C ALA A 259 8.22 6.15 2.35
N GLU A 260 9.06 7.10 1.90
CA GLU A 260 8.71 8.03 0.83
C GLU A 260 9.92 8.32 -0.07
N THR A 261 9.67 8.99 -1.19
CA THR A 261 10.74 9.60 -2.00
C THR A 261 11.26 10.90 -1.39
N ASN A 262 12.57 11.13 -1.46
CA ASN A 262 13.13 12.45 -1.17
C ASN A 262 13.05 13.42 -2.36
N GLU A 263 12.48 13.00 -3.49
CA GLU A 263 12.36 13.85 -4.67
C GLU A 263 11.20 14.85 -4.56
N SER A 264 11.40 16.01 -5.21
CA SER A 264 10.28 16.89 -5.57
C SER A 264 9.35 16.14 -6.54
N PHE A 265 8.07 16.53 -6.59
CA PHE A 265 7.15 15.92 -7.56
C PHE A 265 7.60 16.17 -9.02
N ALA A 266 8.20 17.33 -9.32
CA ALA A 266 8.74 17.63 -10.65
C ALA A 266 9.87 16.66 -11.03
N SER A 267 10.77 16.34 -10.10
CA SER A 267 11.84 15.36 -10.31
C SER A 267 11.29 13.94 -10.46
N LEU A 268 10.35 13.54 -9.58
CA LEU A 268 9.75 12.20 -9.62
C LEU A 268 8.99 11.94 -10.93
N SER A 269 8.24 12.93 -11.40
CA SER A 269 7.46 12.82 -12.65
C SER A 269 8.31 13.00 -13.93
N SER A 270 9.54 13.49 -13.79
CA SER A 270 10.51 13.56 -14.88
C SER A 270 11.05 12.17 -15.26
N TRP A 271 11.45 12.04 -16.51
CA TRP A 271 12.04 10.82 -17.06
C TRP A 271 13.19 11.18 -17.99
N PRO A 272 14.35 10.49 -17.92
CA PRO A 272 15.45 10.79 -18.83
C PRO A 272 15.04 10.61 -20.29
N GLN A 273 15.56 11.50 -21.15
CA GLN A 273 15.21 11.56 -22.58
C GLN A 273 16.14 10.71 -23.46
N GLN A 274 16.93 9.80 -22.89
CA GLN A 274 17.73 8.87 -23.71
C GLN A 274 16.87 7.70 -24.20
N GLU A 275 17.19 7.18 -25.38
CA GLU A 275 16.45 6.08 -26.03
C GLU A 275 16.24 4.86 -25.12
N VAL A 276 17.27 4.48 -24.37
CA VAL A 276 17.22 3.33 -23.44
C VAL A 276 16.17 3.50 -22.35
N TYR A 277 15.88 4.73 -21.92
CA TYR A 277 14.85 5.06 -20.95
C TYR A 277 13.46 5.14 -21.59
N TYR A 278 13.33 5.68 -22.81
CA TYR A 278 12.05 5.69 -23.52
C TYR A 278 11.52 4.27 -23.78
N ALA A 279 12.41 3.34 -24.13
CA ALA A 279 12.06 1.92 -24.30
C ALA A 279 11.52 1.26 -23.01
N ARG A 280 11.67 1.93 -21.85
CA ARG A 280 11.30 1.45 -20.50
C ARG A 280 10.34 2.40 -19.80
N TRP A 281 9.50 3.09 -20.58
CA TRP A 281 8.54 4.07 -20.07
C TRP A 281 7.59 3.54 -18.99
N SER A 282 7.36 2.23 -18.92
CA SER A 282 6.55 1.60 -17.86
C SER A 282 7.13 1.77 -16.46
N TRP A 283 8.44 2.02 -16.33
CA TRP A 283 9.12 2.30 -15.05
C TRP A 283 9.04 3.77 -14.63
N ARG A 284 8.51 4.65 -15.49
CA ARG A 284 8.25 6.04 -15.12
C ARG A 284 7.13 6.07 -14.10
N TYR A 285 7.33 6.83 -13.01
CA TYR A 285 6.28 7.14 -12.07
C TYR A 285 5.16 7.93 -12.77
N ARG A 286 3.99 7.30 -12.92
CA ARG A 286 2.83 7.84 -13.64
C ARG A 286 1.87 8.66 -12.78
N PRO A 287 1.67 8.38 -11.48
CA PRO A 287 0.76 9.17 -10.68
C PRO A 287 1.14 10.66 -10.72
N PHE A 288 0.13 11.52 -10.72
CA PHE A 288 0.33 12.97 -10.72
C PHE A 288 0.39 13.58 -9.30
N PHE A 289 0.64 12.73 -8.31
CA PHE A 289 0.78 13.06 -6.89
C PHE A 289 1.81 12.13 -6.26
N LYS A 290 2.40 12.55 -5.13
CA LYS A 290 3.28 11.69 -4.35
C LYS A 290 2.47 10.81 -3.41
N LEU A 291 3.02 9.63 -3.11
CA LEU A 291 2.50 8.73 -2.11
C LEU A 291 3.56 8.45 -1.04
N THR A 292 3.12 8.44 0.21
CA THR A 292 3.84 7.82 1.33
C THR A 292 3.35 6.39 1.45
N GLN A 293 4.28 5.44 1.54
CA GLN A 293 3.99 4.04 1.82
C GLN A 293 4.24 3.77 3.31
N TYR A 294 3.47 2.88 3.91
CA TYR A 294 3.73 2.48 5.30
C TYR A 294 3.30 1.06 5.61
N TRP A 295 3.96 0.50 6.61
CA TRP A 295 3.47 -0.68 7.33
C TRP A 295 3.13 -0.29 8.76
N LYS A 296 2.00 -0.81 9.26
CA LYS A 296 1.55 -0.63 10.64
C LYS A 296 1.22 -1.98 11.27
N LYS A 297 1.48 -2.10 12.58
CA LYS A 297 1.15 -3.24 13.42
C LYS A 297 0.54 -2.75 14.73
N GLU A 298 -0.61 -3.29 15.08
CA GLU A 298 -1.27 -2.99 16.35
C GLU A 298 -0.38 -3.35 17.52
N LYS A 299 -0.21 -2.43 18.48
CA LYS A 299 0.66 -2.64 19.64
C LYS A 299 0.29 -3.88 20.44
N LEU A 300 -1.01 -4.15 20.57
CA LEU A 300 -1.54 -5.31 21.31
C LEU A 300 -1.29 -6.65 20.62
N GLN A 301 -1.03 -6.63 19.30
CA GLN A 301 -0.73 -7.83 18.51
C GLN A 301 0.76 -8.01 18.22
N ALA A 302 1.59 -7.01 18.52
CA ALA A 302 3.02 -7.07 18.25
C ALA A 302 3.76 -7.84 19.33
N ASP A 303 4.73 -8.66 18.92
CA ASP A 303 5.71 -9.25 19.83
C ASP A 303 7.12 -8.65 19.63
N THR A 304 8.07 -9.02 20.51
CA THR A 304 9.44 -8.48 20.52
C THR A 304 10.28 -8.79 19.27
N SER A 305 9.85 -9.74 18.44
CA SER A 305 10.47 -10.11 17.15
C SER A 305 10.06 -9.19 15.99
N LEU A 306 9.06 -8.32 16.20
CA LEU A 306 8.64 -7.36 15.18
C LEU A 306 9.83 -6.49 14.75
N SER A 307 10.05 -6.45 13.44
CA SER A 307 11.15 -5.72 12.82
C SER A 307 10.79 -5.25 11.42
N VAL A 308 11.56 -4.30 10.91
CA VAL A 308 11.47 -3.79 9.56
C VAL A 308 12.71 -4.16 8.78
N ARG A 309 12.53 -4.50 7.51
CA ARG A 309 13.59 -4.76 6.56
C ARG A 309 13.33 -4.01 5.27
N VAL A 310 14.42 -3.50 4.71
CA VAL A 310 14.47 -2.93 3.36
C VAL A 310 15.69 -3.50 2.65
N ASN A 311 15.58 -3.71 1.35
CA ASN A 311 16.73 -3.92 0.47
C ASN A 311 16.79 -2.79 -0.56
N GLY A 312 17.94 -2.64 -1.21
CA GLY A 312 18.21 -1.62 -2.21
C GLY A 312 18.33 -2.21 -3.60
N ARG A 313 18.02 -1.38 -4.59
CA ARG A 313 18.25 -1.67 -6.01
C ARG A 313 18.76 -0.41 -6.71
N ALA A 314 19.71 -0.57 -7.62
CA ALA A 314 20.30 0.52 -8.40
C ALA A 314 19.74 0.64 -9.83
N LYS A 315 19.24 -0.47 -10.39
CA LYS A 315 18.83 -0.57 -11.79
C LYS A 315 17.44 -1.17 -11.97
N TYR A 316 16.64 -0.63 -12.89
CA TYR A 316 15.39 -1.23 -13.33
C TYR A 316 15.62 -2.37 -14.31
N TRP A 317 14.91 -3.48 -14.09
CA TRP A 317 14.80 -4.62 -14.99
C TRP A 317 13.58 -5.48 -14.62
N SER A 318 13.11 -6.31 -15.54
CA SER A 318 11.95 -7.19 -15.34
C SER A 318 12.35 -8.67 -15.47
N GLY A 319 11.86 -9.52 -14.55
CA GLY A 319 11.70 -10.97 -14.75
C GLY A 319 12.93 -11.76 -15.20
N GLY A 320 13.85 -12.08 -14.28
CA GLY A 320 14.95 -13.05 -14.43
C GLY A 320 15.90 -12.87 -15.62
N SER A 321 15.76 -11.82 -16.43
CA SER A 321 16.53 -11.64 -17.65
C SER A 321 18.00 -11.47 -17.31
N ALA A 322 18.85 -12.42 -17.72
CA ALA A 322 20.31 -12.32 -17.61
C ALA A 322 20.94 -11.33 -18.61
N ASN A 323 20.12 -10.74 -19.49
CA ASN A 323 20.61 -9.79 -20.50
C ASN A 323 20.87 -8.43 -19.87
N LYS A 324 22.13 -8.15 -19.51
CA LYS A 324 22.55 -6.90 -18.89
C LYS A 324 22.27 -5.65 -19.72
N ASN A 325 22.14 -5.79 -21.04
CA ASN A 325 21.85 -4.68 -21.93
C ASN A 325 20.42 -4.13 -21.74
N VAL A 326 19.56 -4.87 -21.01
CA VAL A 326 18.21 -4.38 -20.72
C VAL A 326 18.06 -3.61 -19.42
N TYR A 327 19.16 -3.39 -18.69
CA TYR A 327 19.12 -2.71 -17.40
C TYR A 327 19.36 -1.21 -17.58
N ILE A 328 18.60 -0.40 -16.86
CA ILE A 328 18.78 1.05 -16.80
C ILE A 328 18.92 1.49 -15.35
N ASP A 329 19.69 2.55 -15.11
CA ASP A 329 19.80 3.10 -13.76
C ASP A 329 18.46 3.67 -13.30
N ILE A 330 18.20 3.59 -12.00
CA ILE A 330 17.08 4.29 -11.40
C ILE A 330 17.43 5.78 -11.37
N PRO A 331 16.63 6.67 -11.99
CA PRO A 331 16.91 8.10 -11.99
C PRO A 331 17.03 8.64 -10.57
N GLY A 332 18.12 9.35 -10.27
CA GLY A 332 18.44 9.81 -8.91
C GLY A 332 19.17 8.79 -8.03
N GLY A 333 19.55 7.64 -8.58
CA GLY A 333 20.32 6.60 -7.90
C GLY A 333 19.47 5.57 -7.16
N VAL A 334 20.14 4.78 -6.32
CA VAL A 334 19.56 3.69 -5.52
C VAL A 334 18.24 4.07 -4.84
N ALA A 335 17.30 3.13 -4.81
CA ALA A 335 16.06 3.22 -4.06
C ALA A 335 15.80 1.90 -3.31
N PHE A 336 14.90 1.94 -2.32
CA PHE A 336 14.41 0.72 -1.70
C PHE A 336 13.56 -0.06 -2.69
N GLU A 337 13.81 -1.36 -2.84
CA GLU A 337 12.99 -2.24 -3.67
C GLU A 337 11.89 -2.89 -2.85
N ASN A 338 12.29 -3.65 -1.83
CA ASN A 338 11.40 -4.31 -0.90
C ASN A 338 11.31 -3.50 0.39
N PHE A 339 10.09 -3.37 0.89
CA PHE A 339 9.77 -2.75 2.16
C PHE A 339 8.81 -3.67 2.90
N GLU A 340 9.27 -4.27 4.00
CA GLU A 340 8.49 -5.26 4.76
C GLU A 340 8.57 -4.97 6.26
N MET A 341 7.46 -5.25 6.93
CA MET A 341 7.39 -5.43 8.38
C MET A 341 7.16 -6.92 8.66
N ARG A 342 7.89 -7.49 9.60
CA ARG A 342 7.87 -8.93 9.87
C ARG A 342 8.01 -9.26 11.34
N GLU A 343 7.38 -10.33 11.76
CA GLU A 343 7.47 -10.91 13.11
C GLU A 343 7.41 -12.44 13.00
N LYS A 344 7.61 -13.13 14.14
CA LYS A 344 7.40 -14.58 14.22
C LYS A 344 5.94 -14.92 13.90
N TYR A 345 5.74 -15.99 13.15
CA TYR A 345 4.39 -16.33 12.72
C TYR A 345 3.51 -16.82 13.87
N TYR A 346 2.29 -16.29 13.93
CA TYR A 346 1.13 -16.92 14.54
C TYR A 346 -0.10 -16.72 13.66
N SER A 347 -1.04 -17.66 13.70
CA SER A 347 -2.23 -17.61 12.87
C SER A 347 -3.16 -16.48 13.31
N GLY A 348 -3.70 -15.72 12.35
CA GLY A 348 -4.54 -14.55 12.61
C GLY A 348 -3.76 -13.25 12.84
N GLN A 349 -2.42 -13.24 12.68
CA GLN A 349 -1.63 -12.03 12.82
C GLN A 349 -2.00 -11.00 11.74
N LYS A 350 -2.19 -9.74 12.15
CA LYS A 350 -2.53 -8.65 11.22
C LYS A 350 -1.37 -7.71 10.94
N PHE A 351 -1.25 -7.31 9.68
CA PHE A 351 -0.39 -6.22 9.22
C PHE A 351 -1.17 -5.28 8.34
N TYR A 352 -0.86 -4.00 8.44
CA TYR A 352 -1.56 -2.96 7.68
C TYR A 352 -0.58 -2.32 6.71
N PHE A 353 -0.85 -2.38 5.42
CA PHE A 353 -0.09 -1.68 4.39
C PHE A 353 -0.89 -0.49 3.88
N GLY A 354 -0.30 0.68 3.81
CA GLY A 354 -0.99 1.86 3.29
C GLY A 354 -0.24 2.61 2.21
N LEU A 355 -1.04 3.21 1.33
CA LEU A 355 -0.63 4.14 0.29
C LEU A 355 -1.42 5.43 0.49
N THR A 356 -0.78 6.50 0.93
CA THR A 356 -1.47 7.75 1.26
C THR A 356 -0.84 8.95 0.60
N ARG A 357 -1.67 9.94 0.23
CA ARG A 357 -1.19 11.24 -0.27
C ARG A 357 -0.72 12.17 0.84
N LYS A 358 -0.89 11.77 2.10
CA LYS A 358 -0.35 12.47 3.27
C LYS A 358 1.17 12.37 3.31
N THR A 359 1.82 13.42 3.79
CA THR A 359 3.25 13.36 4.08
C THR A 359 3.51 12.53 5.35
N PRO A 360 4.74 12.05 5.59
CA PRO A 360 5.07 11.36 6.84
C PRO A 360 4.73 12.17 8.10
N ALA A 361 4.88 13.50 8.05
CA ALA A 361 4.56 14.39 9.17
C ALA A 361 3.05 14.53 9.41
N ASP A 362 2.22 14.42 8.37
CA ASP A 362 0.76 14.41 8.51
C ASP A 362 0.25 13.10 9.14
N ILE A 363 1.00 11.99 8.99
CA ILE A 363 0.67 10.68 9.56
C ILE A 363 1.21 10.58 10.99
N VAL A 364 2.48 10.93 11.18
CA VAL A 364 3.20 10.86 12.46
C VAL A 364 3.88 12.20 12.71
N PRO A 365 3.26 13.14 13.45
CA PRO A 365 3.82 14.48 13.66
C PRO A 365 5.22 14.51 14.26
N GLN A 366 5.65 13.44 14.95
CA GLN A 366 6.98 13.30 15.54
C GLN A 366 8.11 13.35 14.51
N VAL A 367 7.82 13.04 13.24
CA VAL A 367 8.83 13.11 12.16
C VAL A 367 8.95 14.51 11.55
N ALA A 368 8.11 15.46 11.95
CA ALA A 368 8.24 16.85 11.57
C ALA A 368 9.57 17.42 12.10
N GLY A 369 10.39 17.98 11.22
CA GLY A 369 11.69 18.54 11.60
C GLY A 369 12.82 17.51 11.73
N MET A 370 12.57 16.20 11.53
CA MET A 370 13.67 15.28 11.21
C MET A 370 14.29 15.73 9.89
N ASN A 371 15.62 15.89 9.85
CA ASN A 371 16.35 16.42 8.70
C ASN A 371 15.92 15.72 7.39
N LYS A 372 15.08 16.40 6.60
CA LYS A 372 14.83 16.09 5.20
C LYS A 372 15.88 16.88 4.40
N PRO A 373 16.69 16.22 3.55
CA PRO A 373 17.59 16.95 2.66
C PRO A 373 16.80 17.84 1.69
#